data_AF-A0A3N5Q8K2-F1
#
_entry.id   AF-A0A3N5Q8K2-F1
#
_cell.length_a   1.000
_cell.length_b   1.000
_cell.length_c   1.000
_cell.angle_alpha   90.00
_cell.angle_beta   90.00
_cell.angle_gamma   90.00
#
_symmetry.space_group_name_H-M   'P 1'
#
loop_
_entity.id
_entity.type
_entity.pdbx_description
1 polymer ?
#
loop_
_entity_poly.entity_id
_entity_poly.type
_entity_poly.pdbx_seq_one_letter_code
_entity_poly.pdbx_strand_id
1 'polypeptide(L)'
;MKKNTLVLLLLFASCSFPQEINELIKPLNLSSGEEKIFLISDLFFADAEYKVKFKPDNSLKVFYEPETGEFKITSLKNSGYSVLPFIFYDSTYHILLKTEYKQSVNFSFKPDKPVEKLNLFGNFNGWNRENLPMHDTDDDGIYSTQVKLEPGRYEYKFFVEFTGSEKDFEITD
;
A
#
# COMPACT_ATOMS: atom_id res chain seq x y z
N MET A 1 -29.73 42.84 55.10
CA MET A 1 -30.02 41.46 54.64
C MET A 1 -29.34 41.22 53.30
N LYS A 2 -28.23 40.47 53.26
CA LYS A 2 -27.68 39.87 52.03
C LYS A 2 -27.29 38.44 52.40
N LYS A 3 -28.06 37.46 51.92
CA LYS A 3 -27.69 36.04 51.99
C LYS A 3 -26.74 35.78 50.83
N ASN A 4 -25.45 35.59 51.13
CA ASN A 4 -24.50 35.11 50.14
C ASN A 4 -24.68 33.60 50.01
N THR A 5 -25.34 33.17 48.94
CA THR A 5 -25.44 31.76 48.57
C THR A 5 -24.11 31.34 47.95
N LEU A 6 -23.34 30.52 48.68
CA LEU A 6 -22.16 29.84 48.17
C LEU A 6 -22.61 28.69 47.27
N VAL A 7 -22.45 28.85 45.95
CA VAL A 7 -22.69 27.78 44.98
C VAL A 7 -21.42 26.94 44.91
N LEU A 8 -21.46 25.74 45.49
CA LEU A 8 -20.39 24.75 45.38
C LEU A 8 -20.52 24.06 44.02
N LEU A 9 -19.66 24.45 43.08
CA LEU A 9 -19.59 23.84 41.75
C LEU A 9 -18.90 22.47 41.88
N LEU A 10 -19.68 21.40 41.99
CA LEU A 10 -19.17 20.03 41.90
C LEU A 10 -18.75 19.76 40.44
N LEU A 11 -17.44 19.84 40.19
CA LEU A 11 -16.83 19.30 38.99
C LEU A 11 -16.92 17.78 39.08
N PHE A 12 -17.91 17.19 38.42
CA PHE A 12 -17.91 15.77 38.13
C PHE A 12 -16.72 15.51 37.20
N ALA A 13 -15.62 15.01 37.76
CA ALA A 13 -14.60 14.34 36.97
C ALA A 13 -15.26 13.09 36.40
N SER A 14 -15.74 13.16 35.17
CA SER A 14 -16.14 11.99 34.38
C SER A 14 -14.89 11.12 34.27
N CYS A 15 -14.80 10.11 35.13
CA CYS A 15 -13.79 9.08 35.03
C CYS A 15 -14.23 8.19 33.86
N SER A 16 -13.73 8.49 32.66
CA SER A 16 -13.87 7.59 31.53
C SER A 16 -13.11 6.31 31.86
N PHE A 17 -13.81 5.19 32.02
CA PHE A 17 -13.16 3.90 32.21
C PHE A 17 -12.30 3.60 30.97
N PRO A 18 -11.00 3.24 31.13
CA PRO A 18 -10.19 2.70 30.04
C PRO A 18 -10.93 1.62 29.24
N GLN A 19 -11.08 1.86 27.95
CA GLN A 19 -11.66 0.91 27.02
C GLN A 19 -10.58 -0.04 26.48
N GLU A 20 -10.92 -1.32 26.38
CA GLU A 20 -10.06 -2.32 25.75
C GLU A 20 -10.46 -2.59 24.29
N ILE A 21 -9.47 -2.83 23.44
CA ILE A 21 -9.69 -3.27 22.07
C ILE A 21 -9.94 -4.77 22.10
N ASN A 22 -11.18 -5.17 21.84
CA ASN A 22 -11.60 -6.58 21.89
C ASN A 22 -11.52 -7.30 20.53
N GLU A 23 -11.05 -6.61 19.50
CA GLU A 23 -10.96 -7.16 18.15
C GLU A 23 -9.53 -7.30 17.65
N LEU A 24 -9.38 -8.07 16.58
CA LEU A 24 -8.10 -8.25 15.90
C LEU A 24 -7.86 -7.09 14.94
N ILE A 25 -6.85 -6.28 15.24
CA ILE A 25 -6.37 -5.24 14.33
C ILE A 25 -5.75 -5.93 13.10
N LYS A 26 -6.29 -5.62 11.93
CA LYS A 26 -5.81 -6.18 10.66
C LYS A 26 -4.41 -5.66 10.33
N PRO A 27 -3.54 -6.49 9.74
CA PRO A 27 -2.26 -6.01 9.26
C PRO A 27 -2.41 -4.94 8.18
N LEU A 28 -1.55 -3.91 8.23
CA LEU A 28 -1.52 -2.86 7.22
C LEU A 28 -0.44 -3.14 6.18
N ASN A 29 -0.82 -3.03 4.91
CA ASN A 29 0.10 -3.22 3.79
C ASN A 29 0.70 -1.87 3.39
N LEU A 30 2.03 -1.76 3.42
CA LEU A 30 2.81 -0.58 3.03
C LEU A 30 3.64 -0.88 1.79
N SER A 31 3.96 0.15 1.02
CA SER A 31 5.01 0.07 0.01
C SER A 31 6.24 0.80 0.54
N SER A 32 7.42 0.23 0.37
CA SER A 32 8.69 0.83 0.82
C SER A 32 8.84 2.27 0.34
N GLY A 33 9.05 3.21 1.26
CA GLY A 33 9.25 4.62 0.97
C GLY A 33 8.01 5.41 0.54
N GLU A 34 6.87 4.76 0.28
CA GLU A 34 5.61 5.43 -0.03
C GLU A 34 4.87 5.80 1.26
N GLU A 35 4.35 7.02 1.35
CA GLU A 35 3.46 7.44 2.43
C GLU A 35 2.06 6.86 2.21
N LYS A 36 1.50 6.24 3.25
CA LYS A 36 0.11 5.81 3.29
C LYS A 36 -0.62 6.48 4.44
N ILE A 37 -1.92 6.71 4.25
CA ILE A 37 -2.80 7.36 5.22
C ILE A 37 -3.86 6.34 5.65
N PHE A 38 -4.12 6.27 6.93
CA PHE A 38 -5.14 5.41 7.54
C PHE A 38 -5.90 6.19 8.63
N LEU A 39 -7.13 5.78 8.89
CA LEU A 39 -7.91 6.26 10.02
C LEU A 39 -7.78 5.29 11.19
N ILE A 40 -7.62 5.80 12.42
CA ILE A 40 -7.59 4.94 13.62
C ILE A 40 -8.90 4.16 13.77
N SER A 41 -10.03 4.76 13.44
CA SER A 41 -11.36 4.12 13.51
C SER A 41 -11.53 2.94 12.54
N ASP A 42 -10.68 2.84 11.50
CA ASP A 42 -10.69 1.68 10.59
C ASP A 42 -9.90 0.50 11.16
N LEU A 43 -9.05 0.73 12.17
CA LEU A 43 -8.22 -0.29 12.79
C LEU A 43 -8.95 -1.07 13.86
N PHE A 44 -9.75 -0.35 14.66
CA PHE A 44 -10.55 -0.89 15.73
C PHE A 44 -11.69 0.06 16.08
N PHE A 45 -12.68 -0.43 16.82
CA PHE A 45 -13.82 0.26 17.35
C PHE A 45 -13.56 0.75 18.78
N ALA A 46 -13.99 1.98 19.06
CA ALA A 46 -14.02 2.58 20.38
C ALA A 46 -15.32 3.38 20.58
N ASP A 47 -15.86 3.36 21.80
CA ASP A 47 -17.14 3.97 22.16
C ASP A 47 -17.03 5.47 22.47
N ALA A 48 -15.83 5.95 22.79
CA ALA A 48 -15.60 7.32 23.25
C ALA A 48 -14.68 8.13 22.32
N GLU A 49 -13.38 7.84 22.32
CA GLU A 49 -12.39 8.56 21.50
C GLU A 49 -11.34 7.62 20.90
N TYR A 50 -10.80 8.02 19.75
CA TYR A 50 -9.78 7.28 19.00
C TYR A 50 -8.37 7.82 19.21
N LYS A 51 -8.11 8.48 20.34
CA LYS A 51 -6.81 9.12 20.61
C LYS A 51 -5.77 8.07 21.00
N VAL A 52 -4.74 7.94 20.18
CA VAL A 52 -3.62 7.02 20.43
C VAL A 52 -2.28 7.76 20.55
N LYS A 53 -1.30 7.10 21.15
CA LYS A 53 0.09 7.57 21.16
C LYS A 53 0.99 6.51 20.56
N PHE A 54 1.52 6.77 19.36
CA PHE A 54 2.49 5.88 18.73
C PHE A 54 3.83 5.91 19.46
N LYS A 55 4.47 4.74 19.59
CA LYS A 55 5.84 4.66 20.07
C LYS A 55 6.81 4.85 18.90
N PRO A 56 7.93 5.58 19.07
CA PRO A 56 8.91 5.78 18.01
C PRO A 56 9.50 4.46 17.50
N ASP A 57 9.74 4.38 16.19
CA ASP A 57 10.44 3.28 15.54
C ASP A 57 11.35 3.86 14.44
N ASN A 58 12.65 3.60 14.50
CA ASN A 58 13.62 4.18 13.53
C ASN A 58 13.42 3.68 12.09
N SER A 59 12.65 2.62 11.89
CA SER A 59 12.32 2.04 10.59
C SER A 59 10.99 2.53 10.02
N LEU A 60 10.26 3.39 10.75
CA LEU A 60 8.98 3.98 10.37
C LEU A 60 8.99 5.49 10.56
N LYS A 61 8.41 6.23 9.63
CA LYS A 61 8.00 7.62 9.86
C LYS A 61 6.50 7.62 10.10
N VAL A 62 6.07 8.09 11.26
CA VAL A 62 4.66 8.13 11.64
C VAL A 62 4.30 9.55 12.04
N PHE A 63 3.24 10.09 11.42
CA PHE A 63 2.64 11.37 11.78
C PHE A 63 1.18 11.13 12.10
N TYR A 64 0.71 11.55 13.26
CA TYR A 64 -0.67 11.34 13.69
C TYR A 64 -1.32 12.68 13.98
N GLU A 65 -2.52 12.88 13.43
CA GLU A 65 -3.38 14.03 13.66
C GLU A 65 -4.57 13.60 14.53
N PRO A 66 -4.55 13.89 15.85
CA PRO A 66 -5.56 13.38 16.78
C PRO A 66 -6.97 13.90 16.52
N GLU A 67 -7.12 15.09 15.94
CA GLU A 67 -8.43 15.70 15.70
C GLU A 67 -9.19 15.02 14.57
N THR A 68 -8.48 14.56 13.54
CA THR A 68 -9.08 13.81 12.42
C THR A 68 -9.03 12.30 12.64
N GLY A 69 -8.13 11.84 13.51
CA GLY A 69 -7.84 10.41 13.67
C GLY A 69 -7.02 9.84 12.51
N GLU A 70 -6.50 10.67 11.62
CA GLU A 70 -5.64 10.24 10.53
C GLU A 70 -4.21 10.03 11.03
N PHE A 71 -3.59 8.91 10.67
CA PHE A 71 -2.15 8.76 10.76
C PHE A 71 -1.54 8.44 9.40
N LYS A 72 -0.45 9.13 9.12
CA LYS A 72 0.40 8.93 7.96
C LYS A 72 1.58 8.08 8.36
N ILE A 73 1.89 7.08 7.55
CA ILE A 73 2.96 6.15 7.81
C ILE A 73 3.77 5.88 6.54
N THR A 74 5.09 5.94 6.68
CA THR A 74 6.06 5.55 5.65
C THR A 74 7.02 4.53 6.23
N SER A 75 7.19 3.38 5.57
CA SER A 75 8.22 2.42 5.94
C SER A 75 9.56 2.79 5.31
N LEU A 76 10.62 2.79 6.12
CA LEU A 76 11.99 2.98 5.67
C LEU A 76 12.73 1.65 5.43
N LYS A 77 12.08 0.53 5.73
CA LYS A 77 12.56 -0.80 5.35
C LYS A 77 12.22 -1.07 3.89
N ASN A 78 13.07 -1.84 3.22
CA ASN A 78 12.78 -2.35 1.88
C ASN A 78 11.57 -3.29 1.94
N SER A 79 11.65 -4.40 2.66
CA SER A 79 10.54 -5.36 2.70
C SER A 79 10.45 -6.10 4.03
N GLY A 80 9.35 -6.84 4.21
CA GLY A 80 9.13 -7.74 5.33
C GLY A 80 8.09 -7.22 6.31
N TYR A 81 8.16 -7.72 7.54
CA TYR A 81 7.20 -7.37 8.58
C TYR A 81 7.81 -6.44 9.63
N SER A 82 6.99 -5.54 10.15
CA SER A 82 7.31 -4.71 11.31
C SER A 82 6.10 -4.58 12.23
N VAL A 83 6.34 -4.17 13.47
CA VAL A 83 5.29 -3.94 14.45
C VAL A 83 5.33 -2.49 14.84
N LEU A 84 4.19 -1.80 14.78
CA LEU A 84 4.05 -0.44 15.28
C LEU A 84 3.28 -0.48 16.60
N PRO A 85 3.96 -0.25 17.74
CA PRO A 85 3.29 -0.17 19.02
C PRO A 85 2.58 1.17 19.18
N PHE A 86 1.40 1.15 19.78
CA PHE A 86 0.69 2.36 20.19
C PHE A 86 0.07 2.17 21.57
N ILE A 87 -0.10 3.27 22.28
CA ILE A 87 -0.80 3.31 23.57
C ILE A 87 -2.20 3.82 23.31
N PHE A 88 -3.18 3.10 23.82
CA PHE A 88 -4.59 3.50 23.85
C PHE A 88 -5.09 3.36 25.29
N TYR A 89 -5.54 4.48 25.87
CA TYR A 89 -5.69 4.64 27.31
C TYR A 89 -4.42 4.19 28.07
N ASP A 90 -4.52 3.13 28.87
CA ASP A 90 -3.43 2.62 29.70
C ASP A 90 -2.77 1.35 29.14
N SER A 91 -3.24 0.88 27.97
CA SER A 91 -2.83 -0.38 27.37
C SER A 91 -1.97 -0.15 26.13
N THR A 92 -0.93 -0.99 25.94
CA THR A 92 -0.12 -1.00 24.73
C THR A 92 -0.65 -2.05 23.76
N TYR A 93 -0.96 -1.61 22.55
CA TYR A 93 -1.40 -2.44 21.43
C TYR A 93 -0.38 -2.38 20.30
N HIS A 94 -0.57 -3.25 19.32
CA HIS A 94 0.40 -3.46 18.24
C HIS A 94 -0.31 -3.58 16.90
N ILE A 95 0.16 -2.82 15.92
CA ILE A 95 -0.26 -2.95 14.53
C ILE A 95 0.81 -3.75 13.79
N LEU A 96 0.41 -4.84 13.16
CA LEU A 96 1.29 -5.55 12.23
C LEU A 96 1.36 -4.81 10.90
N LEU A 97 2.56 -4.59 10.41
CA LEU A 97 2.81 -3.92 9.14
C LEU A 97 3.51 -4.91 8.21
N LYS A 98 3.04 -5.00 6.98
CA LYS A 98 3.69 -5.73 5.89
C LYS A 98 4.19 -4.71 4.87
N THR A 99 5.50 -4.57 4.73
CA THR A 99 6.11 -3.69 3.73
C THR A 99 6.53 -4.48 2.51
N GLU A 100 6.09 -4.02 1.34
CA GLU A 100 6.48 -4.56 0.04
C GLU A 100 7.45 -3.59 -0.64
N TYR A 101 8.60 -4.11 -1.10
CA TYR A 101 9.51 -3.38 -1.99
C TYR A 101 9.18 -3.77 -3.42
N LYS A 102 9.00 -2.79 -4.31
CA LYS A 102 8.93 -3.06 -5.75
C LYS A 102 10.06 -2.31 -6.47
N GLN A 103 10.95 -3.05 -7.10
CA GLN A 103 11.97 -2.50 -7.99
C GLN A 103 11.36 -2.25 -9.37
N SER A 104 11.75 -1.14 -10.00
CA SER A 104 11.44 -0.91 -11.42
C SER A 104 12.42 -1.69 -12.27
N VAL A 105 11.90 -2.64 -13.04
CA VAL A 105 12.69 -3.44 -13.99
C VAL A 105 12.33 -3.01 -15.40
N ASN A 106 13.33 -2.63 -16.19
CA ASN A 106 13.16 -2.34 -17.60
C ASN A 106 13.34 -3.62 -18.41
N PHE A 107 12.32 -3.99 -19.18
CA PHE A 107 12.38 -5.09 -20.14
C PHE A 107 12.58 -4.49 -21.52
N SER A 108 13.50 -5.06 -22.29
CA SER A 108 13.76 -4.65 -23.67
C SER A 108 13.77 -5.85 -24.61
N PHE A 109 13.32 -5.62 -25.84
CA PHE A 109 13.32 -6.62 -26.90
C PHE A 109 13.53 -5.95 -28.26
N LYS A 110 14.44 -6.52 -29.06
CA LYS A 110 14.71 -6.08 -30.42
C LYS A 110 14.18 -7.13 -31.40
N PRO A 111 13.07 -6.86 -32.12
CA PRO A 111 12.57 -7.76 -33.14
C PRO A 111 13.43 -7.70 -34.42
N ASP A 112 13.49 -8.80 -35.16
CA ASP A 112 14.23 -8.88 -36.43
C ASP A 112 13.44 -8.34 -37.63
N LYS A 113 12.15 -8.05 -37.44
CA LYS A 113 11.22 -7.57 -38.47
C LYS A 113 10.31 -6.50 -37.87
N PRO A 114 9.70 -5.63 -38.69
CA PRO A 114 8.69 -4.68 -38.24
C PRO A 114 7.55 -5.40 -37.49
N VAL A 115 7.16 -4.84 -36.34
CA VAL A 115 6.11 -5.39 -35.48
C VAL A 115 4.88 -4.49 -35.48
N GLU A 116 3.70 -5.09 -35.56
CA GLU A 116 2.41 -4.42 -35.38
C GLU A 116 2.06 -4.35 -33.88
N LYS A 117 2.39 -5.39 -33.14
CA LYS A 117 2.10 -5.50 -31.71
C LYS A 117 3.23 -6.23 -30.99
N LEU A 118 3.66 -5.66 -29.87
CA LEU A 118 4.65 -6.27 -29.01
C LEU A 118 4.26 -6.06 -27.55
N ASN A 119 3.98 -7.17 -26.86
CA ASN A 119 3.58 -7.16 -25.46
C ASN A 119 4.49 -8.05 -24.63
N LEU A 120 4.80 -7.59 -23.42
CA LEU A 120 5.43 -8.40 -22.38
C LEU A 120 4.34 -9.16 -21.62
N PHE A 121 4.58 -10.43 -21.29
CA PHE A 121 3.68 -11.16 -20.40
C PHE A 121 4.44 -12.20 -19.58
N GLY A 122 3.92 -12.54 -18.40
CA GLY A 122 4.59 -13.42 -17.48
C GLY A 122 3.76 -13.71 -16.22
N ASN A 123 4.34 -14.42 -15.27
CA ASN A 123 3.64 -14.75 -14.03
C ASN A 123 3.21 -13.51 -13.21
N PHE A 124 3.94 -12.38 -13.31
CA PHE A 124 3.61 -11.12 -12.62
C PHE A 124 2.35 -10.41 -13.13
N ASN A 125 1.87 -10.74 -14.33
CA ASN A 125 0.62 -10.21 -14.88
C ASN A 125 -0.42 -11.30 -15.18
N GLY A 126 -0.27 -12.48 -14.56
CA GLY A 126 -1.17 -13.61 -14.77
C GLY A 126 -1.12 -14.19 -16.18
N TRP A 127 0.02 -14.09 -16.86
CA TRP A 127 0.22 -14.50 -18.26
C TRP A 127 -0.71 -13.80 -19.25
N ASN A 128 -1.24 -12.62 -18.91
CA ASN A 128 -2.10 -11.85 -19.78
C ASN A 128 -1.27 -11.18 -20.89
N ARG A 129 -1.52 -11.58 -22.15
CA ARG A 129 -0.80 -11.11 -23.35
C ARG A 129 -1.17 -9.70 -23.80
N GLU A 130 -2.16 -9.06 -23.18
CA GLU A 130 -2.75 -7.80 -23.64
C GLU A 130 -2.41 -6.59 -22.76
N ASN A 131 -1.94 -6.83 -21.52
CA ASN A 131 -1.92 -5.79 -20.49
C ASN A 131 -0.62 -5.00 -20.39
N LEU A 132 0.46 -5.37 -21.09
CA LEU A 132 1.76 -4.72 -20.99
C LEU A 132 2.39 -4.51 -22.37
N PRO A 133 1.92 -3.50 -23.13
CA PRO A 133 2.56 -3.11 -24.38
C PRO A 133 3.98 -2.60 -24.17
N MET A 134 4.81 -2.86 -25.17
CA MET A 134 6.16 -2.35 -25.29
C MET A 134 6.20 -1.30 -26.39
N HIS A 135 7.04 -0.29 -26.20
CA HIS A 135 7.13 0.87 -27.09
C HIS A 135 8.59 1.12 -27.47
N ASP A 136 8.81 1.48 -28.72
CA ASP A 136 10.07 2.04 -29.22
C ASP A 136 9.89 3.55 -29.26
N THR A 137 10.30 4.25 -28.20
CA THR A 137 10.02 5.68 -28.03
C THR A 137 11.10 6.58 -28.62
N ASP A 138 12.27 6.03 -28.90
CA ASP A 138 13.46 6.68 -29.45
C ASP A 138 13.81 6.22 -30.87
N ASP A 139 12.95 5.39 -31.48
CA ASP A 139 13.02 4.91 -32.86
C ASP A 139 14.34 4.17 -33.18
N ASP A 140 14.90 3.45 -32.20
CA ASP A 140 16.17 2.71 -32.32
C ASP A 140 15.97 1.20 -32.67
N GLY A 141 14.70 0.78 -32.78
CA GLY A 141 14.28 -0.59 -33.02
C GLY A 141 14.26 -1.48 -31.78
N ILE A 142 14.50 -0.92 -30.58
CA ILE A 142 14.46 -1.62 -29.30
C ILE A 142 13.22 -1.18 -28.55
N TYR A 143 12.25 -2.09 -28.48
CA TYR A 143 11.05 -1.84 -27.73
C TYR A 143 11.32 -2.07 -26.24
N SER A 144 10.76 -1.22 -25.40
CA SER A 144 10.90 -1.33 -23.95
C SER A 144 9.60 -1.11 -23.18
N THR A 145 9.55 -1.64 -21.96
CA THR A 145 8.50 -1.37 -20.98
C THR A 145 9.05 -1.55 -19.57
N GLN A 146 8.54 -0.76 -18.63
CA GLN A 146 8.97 -0.80 -17.24
C GLN A 146 7.90 -1.43 -16.35
N VAL A 147 8.29 -2.41 -15.53
CA VAL A 147 7.39 -3.11 -14.61
C VAL A 147 7.93 -3.02 -13.18
N LYS A 148 7.07 -2.63 -12.23
CA LYS A 148 7.37 -2.66 -10.80
C LYS A 148 7.17 -4.07 -10.25
N LEU A 149 8.24 -4.74 -9.87
CA LEU A 149 8.25 -6.13 -9.40
C LEU A 149 8.82 -6.24 -7.99
N GLU A 150 8.26 -7.12 -7.17
CA GLU A 150 8.89 -7.50 -5.90
C GLU A 150 10.18 -8.30 -6.16
N PRO A 151 11.11 -8.39 -5.21
CA PRO A 151 12.25 -9.29 -5.35
C PRO A 151 11.79 -10.73 -5.49
N GLY A 152 12.18 -11.41 -6.58
CA GLY A 152 11.75 -12.77 -6.83
C GLY A 152 12.20 -13.29 -8.19
N ARG A 153 11.84 -14.55 -8.45
CA ARG A 153 12.01 -15.18 -9.77
C ARG A 153 10.71 -15.04 -10.55
N TYR A 154 10.81 -14.46 -11.74
CA TYR A 154 9.69 -14.27 -12.66
C TYR A 154 9.97 -14.98 -13.97
N GLU A 155 8.93 -15.62 -14.50
CA GLU A 155 8.95 -16.20 -15.83
C GLU A 155 8.21 -15.24 -16.76
N TYR A 156 8.77 -15.00 -17.94
CA TYR A 156 8.23 -14.05 -18.89
C TYR A 156 8.51 -14.47 -20.33
N LYS A 157 7.72 -13.89 -21.24
CA LYS A 157 7.86 -14.02 -22.70
C LYS A 157 7.41 -12.73 -23.36
N PHE A 158 7.76 -12.60 -24.63
CA PHE A 158 7.30 -11.54 -25.52
C PHE A 158 6.28 -12.11 -26.50
N PHE A 159 5.12 -11.46 -26.60
CA PHE A 159 4.13 -11.73 -27.63
C PHE A 159 4.36 -10.75 -28.76
N VAL A 160 4.68 -11.28 -29.94
CA VAL A 160 5.07 -10.49 -31.11
C VAL A 160 4.12 -10.80 -32.25
N GLU A 161 3.48 -9.76 -32.78
CA GLU A 161 2.74 -9.79 -34.04
C GLU A 161 3.52 -8.98 -35.06
N PHE A 162 3.97 -9.62 -36.14
CA PHE A 162 4.78 -8.98 -37.17
C PHE A 162 3.89 -8.34 -38.23
N THR A 163 4.29 -7.20 -38.75
CA THR A 163 3.58 -6.55 -39.87
C THR A 163 3.54 -7.50 -41.07
N GLY A 164 2.34 -7.80 -41.56
CA GLY A 164 2.14 -8.61 -42.77
C GLY A 164 2.14 -10.13 -42.56
N SER A 165 1.98 -10.63 -41.33
CA SER A 165 1.62 -12.04 -41.13
C SER A 165 0.19 -12.28 -41.64
N GLU A 166 0.04 -13.06 -42.72
CA GLU A 166 -1.27 -13.54 -43.20
C GLU A 166 -1.98 -14.28 -42.07
N LYS A 167 -3.26 -13.93 -41.84
CA LYS A 167 -4.14 -14.68 -40.93
C LYS A 167 -4.55 -15.95 -41.65
N ASP A 168 -3.69 -16.96 -41.65
CA ASP A 168 -4.01 -18.29 -42.18
C ASP A 168 -5.01 -18.99 -41.23
N PHE A 169 -6.29 -18.70 -41.44
CA PHE A 169 -7.38 -19.58 -41.05
C PHE A 169 -8.30 -19.75 -42.26
N GLU A 170 -7.86 -20.55 -43.24
CA GLU A 170 -8.80 -21.29 -44.06
C GLU A 170 -9.41 -22.41 -43.19
N ILE A 171 -10.68 -22.27 -42.84
CA ILE A 171 -11.54 -23.44 -42.68
C ILE A 171 -12.32 -23.50 -43.98
N THR A 172 -11.92 -24.41 -44.86
CA THR A 172 -12.78 -24.89 -45.95
C THR A 172 -13.83 -25.81 -45.32
N ASP A 173 -15.10 -25.54 -45.59
CA ASP A 173 -16.22 -26.47 -45.35
C ASP A 173 -16.12 -27.74 -46.21
#